data_AF-A0A239PND3-F1
#
_entry.id   AF-A0A239PND3-F1
#
_cell.length_a   1.000
_cell.length_b   1.000
_cell.length_c   1.000
_cell.angle_alpha   90.00
_cell.angle_beta   90.00
_cell.angle_gamma   90.00
#
_symmetry.space_group_name_H-M   'P 1'
#
loop_
_entity.id
_entity.type
_entity.pdbx_description
1 polymer ?
#
loop_
_entity_poly.entity_id
_entity_poly.type
_entity_poly.pdbx_seq_one_letter_code
_entity_poly.pdbx_strand_id
1 'polypeptide(L)'
;MNDMNWRGIDDFEGCTVSNTDAGAGLGDQTAEARRDCSPEEAISVAEGLFWSYIRDLKQHEAALEARERGAVDPAELKEATRSAKAVREAVHLLLAERNRVDKLRKDIAGGVGAGQLDLDSARDEIGRRLACLRRAKGG
;
A
#
# COMPACT_ATOMS: atom_id res chain seq x y z
N MET A 1 22.23 27.07 -14.32
CA MET A 1 22.02 25.64 -14.59
C MET A 1 22.27 24.91 -13.29
N ASN A 2 21.21 24.50 -12.59
CA ASN A 2 21.30 23.67 -11.39
C ASN A 2 20.60 22.36 -11.70
N ASP A 3 21.38 21.29 -11.74
CA ASP A 3 20.92 19.93 -12.01
C ASP A 3 20.26 19.35 -10.76
N MET A 4 18.95 19.12 -10.81
CA MET A 4 18.24 18.33 -9.82
C MET A 4 18.35 16.85 -10.19
N ASN A 5 19.34 16.17 -9.62
CA ASN A 5 19.41 14.71 -9.63
C ASN A 5 18.34 14.15 -8.68
N TRP A 6 17.20 13.75 -9.26
CA TRP A 6 16.11 13.08 -8.55
C TRP A 6 16.53 11.62 -8.27
N ARG A 7 16.99 11.34 -7.05
CA ARG A 7 17.24 9.97 -6.60
C ARG A 7 15.90 9.27 -6.36
N GLY A 8 15.74 8.11 -7.00
CA GLY A 8 14.55 7.26 -6.93
C GLY A 8 14.22 6.82 -5.50
N ILE A 9 12.93 6.67 -5.25
CA ILE A 9 12.33 6.18 -4.01
C ILE A 9 12.46 4.65 -3.98
N ASP A 10 13.70 4.14 -3.93
CA ASP A 10 13.96 2.70 -3.72
C ASP A 10 14.67 2.40 -2.40
N ASP A 11 15.01 3.41 -1.59
CA ASP A 11 15.68 3.22 -0.29
C ASP A 11 14.69 3.24 0.90
N PHE A 12 13.57 2.53 0.79
CA PHE A 12 12.86 2.12 2.01
C PHE A 12 13.44 0.77 2.46
N GLU A 13 14.58 0.83 3.15
CA GLU A 13 15.11 -0.32 3.90
C GLU A 13 14.12 -0.68 5.02
N GLY A 14 13.11 -1.48 4.65
CA GLY A 14 12.39 -2.30 5.61
C GLY A 14 13.40 -3.23 6.28
N CYS A 15 13.27 -3.38 7.59
CA CYS A 15 14.05 -4.32 8.38
C CYS A 15 13.77 -5.74 7.86
N THR A 16 14.59 -6.22 6.91
CA THR A 16 14.58 -7.61 6.49
C THR A 16 15.36 -8.36 7.55
N VAL A 17 14.63 -9.18 8.32
CA VAL A 17 15.25 -10.11 9.26
C VAL A 17 16.07 -11.08 8.43
N SER A 18 17.39 -10.95 8.49
CA SER A 18 18.34 -11.81 7.79
C SER A 18 18.29 -13.22 8.41
N ASN A 19 17.42 -14.08 7.87
CA ASN A 19 17.52 -15.51 8.10
C ASN A 19 18.63 -16.04 7.18
N THR A 20 19.83 -16.17 7.74
CA THR A 20 20.88 -17.00 7.16
C THR A 20 20.57 -18.47 7.43
N ASP A 21 20.73 -19.28 6.39
CA ASP A 21 20.82 -20.74 6.39
C ASP A 21 19.52 -21.55 6.35
N ALA A 22 18.95 -21.71 5.15
CA ALA A 22 18.75 -23.02 4.50
C ALA A 22 17.93 -22.86 3.21
N GLY A 23 18.39 -23.53 2.16
CA GLY A 23 17.90 -23.35 0.79
C GLY A 23 16.50 -23.88 0.50
N ALA A 24 15.94 -23.30 -0.56
CA ALA A 24 14.89 -23.80 -1.44
C ALA A 24 13.45 -23.85 -0.89
N GLY A 25 12.59 -22.99 -1.44
CA GLY A 25 11.15 -23.32 -1.55
C GLY A 25 10.10 -22.30 -1.08
N LEU A 26 10.45 -21.07 -0.69
CA LEU A 26 9.45 -20.07 -0.21
C LEU A 26 9.12 -18.95 -1.21
N GLY A 27 9.54 -19.08 -2.48
CA GLY A 27 9.31 -18.06 -3.51
C GLY A 27 7.90 -18.03 -4.11
N ASP A 28 7.07 -19.03 -3.85
CA ASP A 28 5.74 -19.18 -4.49
C ASP A 28 4.57 -19.23 -3.50
N GLN A 29 4.85 -19.51 -2.21
CA GLN A 29 3.81 -19.77 -1.21
C GLN A 29 2.98 -18.52 -0.86
N THR A 30 3.54 -17.31 -1.00
CA THR A 30 2.81 -16.05 -0.76
C THR A 30 2.00 -15.59 -1.98
N ALA A 31 2.36 -16.05 -3.18
CA ALA A 31 1.60 -15.78 -4.40
C ALA A 31 0.44 -16.78 -4.57
N GLU A 32 0.63 -18.04 -4.18
CA GLU A 32 -0.42 -19.06 -4.17
C GLU A 32 -1.45 -18.83 -3.05
N ALA A 33 -1.04 -18.47 -1.83
CA ALA A 33 -1.99 -18.15 -0.75
C ALA A 33 -2.86 -16.90 -1.02
N ARG A 34 -2.39 -15.99 -1.89
CA ARG A 34 -3.20 -14.84 -2.38
C ARG A 34 -4.33 -15.27 -3.33
N ARG A 35 -4.33 -16.51 -3.84
CA ARG A 35 -5.37 -17.01 -4.74
C ARG A 35 -6.59 -17.58 -4.01
N ASP A 36 -6.49 -17.84 -2.70
CA ASP A 36 -7.54 -18.55 -1.95
C ASP A 36 -8.50 -17.64 -1.17
N CYS A 37 -8.25 -16.33 -1.14
CA CYS A 37 -9.06 -15.35 -0.43
C CYS A 37 -9.32 -14.16 -1.35
N SER A 38 -10.59 -13.80 -1.52
CA SER A 38 -10.95 -12.61 -2.27
C SER A 38 -10.38 -11.36 -1.60
N PRO A 39 -10.05 -10.29 -2.35
CA PRO A 39 -9.58 -9.04 -1.76
C PRO A 39 -10.54 -8.47 -0.69
N GLU A 40 -11.84 -8.66 -0.88
CA GLU A 40 -12.89 -8.23 0.04
C GLU A 40 -12.82 -8.99 1.38
N GLU A 41 -12.61 -10.30 1.34
CA GLU A 41 -12.41 -11.13 2.53
C GLU A 41 -11.14 -10.74 3.28
N ALA A 42 -10.03 -10.50 2.57
CA ALA A 42 -8.77 -10.08 3.18
C ALA A 42 -8.92 -8.74 3.93
N ILE A 43 -9.65 -7.79 3.34
CA ILE A 43 -9.96 -6.49 3.97
C ILE A 43 -10.84 -6.68 5.20
N SER A 44 -11.88 -7.53 5.11
CA SER A 44 -12.78 -7.80 6.23
C SER A 44 -12.05 -8.44 7.42
N VAL A 45 -11.14 -9.38 7.16
CA VAL A 45 -10.29 -9.99 8.21
C VAL A 45 -9.38 -8.93 8.85
N ALA A 46 -8.74 -8.08 8.04
CA ALA A 46 -7.88 -7.02 8.55
C ALA A 46 -8.64 -6.00 9.40
N GLU A 47 -9.86 -5.62 9.00
CA GLU A 47 -10.75 -4.76 9.78
C GLU A 47 -11.11 -5.42 11.12
N GLY A 48 -11.46 -6.71 11.12
CA GLY A 48 -11.74 -7.46 12.34
C GLY A 48 -10.56 -7.48 13.32
N LEU A 49 -9.35 -7.73 12.81
CA LEU A 49 -8.11 -7.70 13.61
C LEU A 49 -7.82 -6.32 14.20
N PHE A 50 -8.01 -5.26 13.41
CA PHE A 50 -7.82 -3.88 13.85
C PHE A 50 -8.73 -3.55 15.04
N TRP A 51 -10.02 -3.88 14.94
CA TRP A 51 -10.97 -3.66 16.03
C TRP A 51 -10.70 -4.55 17.24
N SER A 52 -10.16 -5.75 17.05
CA SER A 52 -9.68 -6.59 18.15
C SER A 52 -8.58 -5.89 18.93
N TYR A 53 -7.56 -5.37 18.25
CA TYR A 53 -6.45 -4.69 18.94
C TYR A 53 -6.88 -3.42 19.68
N ILE A 54 -7.81 -2.64 19.11
CA ILE A 54 -8.38 -1.48 19.81
C ILE A 54 -9.13 -1.92 21.08
N ARG A 55 -9.88 -3.03 20.99
CA ARG A 55 -10.61 -3.57 22.14
C ARG A 55 -9.65 -3.99 23.24
N ASP A 56 -8.62 -4.75 22.90
CA ASP A 56 -7.61 -5.22 23.86
C ASP A 56 -6.91 -4.03 24.53
N LEU A 57 -6.51 -3.02 23.75
CA LEU A 57 -5.92 -1.78 24.29
C LEU A 57 -6.86 -1.08 25.28
N LYS A 58 -8.15 -0.93 24.95
CA LYS A 58 -9.14 -0.32 25.84
C LYS A 58 -9.35 -1.14 27.12
N GLN A 59 -9.29 -2.46 27.03
CA GLN A 59 -9.38 -3.32 28.21
C GLN A 59 -8.16 -3.12 29.12
N HIS A 60 -6.96 -3.05 28.55
CA HIS A 60 -5.75 -2.77 29.31
C HIS A 60 -5.78 -1.38 29.95
N GLU A 61 -6.25 -0.35 29.24
CA GLU A 61 -6.42 1.00 29.77
C GLU A 61 -7.39 1.03 30.96
N ALA A 62 -8.58 0.44 30.81
CA ALA A 62 -9.57 0.35 31.88
C ALA A 62 -9.06 -0.42 33.11
N ALA A 63 -8.30 -1.51 32.88
CA ALA A 63 -7.68 -2.27 33.97
C ALA A 63 -6.64 -1.45 34.73
N LEU A 64 -5.86 -0.61 34.05
CA LEU A 64 -4.89 0.28 34.67
C LEU A 64 -5.56 1.44 35.43
N GLU A 65 -6.62 2.02 34.86
CA GLU A 65 -7.39 3.11 35.50
C GLU A 65 -8.13 2.67 36.77
N ALA A 66 -8.62 1.42 36.80
CA ALA A 66 -9.31 0.87 37.96
C ALA A 66 -8.39 0.64 39.17
N ARG A 67 -7.06 0.71 39.00
CA ARG A 67 -6.09 0.50 40.07
C ARG A 67 -5.64 1.81 40.72
N GLU A 68 -5.42 1.76 42.03
CA GLU A 68 -4.81 2.87 42.77
C GLU A 68 -3.34 3.07 42.34
N ARG A 69 -2.88 4.32 42.36
CA ARG A 69 -1.51 4.69 41.98
C ARG A 69 -0.49 3.91 42.83
N GLY A 70 0.35 3.11 42.17
CA GLY A 70 1.40 2.30 42.80
C GLY A 70 1.08 0.80 42.92
N ALA A 71 -0.14 0.37 42.61
CA ALA A 71 -0.55 -1.04 42.63
C ALA A 71 -0.51 -1.74 41.25
N VAL A 72 0.17 -1.13 40.27
CA VAL A 72 0.23 -1.65 38.90
C VAL A 72 1.33 -2.71 38.79
N ASP A 73 0.95 -3.91 38.34
CA ASP A 73 1.90 -4.98 38.06
C ASP A 73 2.74 -4.63 36.81
N PRO A 74 4.09 -4.69 36.87
CA PRO A 74 4.96 -4.47 35.72
C PRO A 74 4.64 -5.38 34.51
N ALA A 75 4.12 -6.59 34.73
CA ALA A 75 3.72 -7.48 33.64
C ALA A 75 2.48 -6.96 32.89
N GLU A 76 1.47 -6.49 33.61
CA GLU A 76 0.25 -5.89 33.03
C GLU A 76 0.59 -4.62 32.23
N LEU A 77 1.46 -3.76 32.77
CA LEU A 77 1.91 -2.55 32.09
C LEU A 77 2.64 -2.87 30.77
N LYS A 78 3.41 -3.95 30.75
CA LYS A 78 4.13 -4.40 29.55
C LYS A 78 3.17 -4.87 28.46
N GLU A 79 2.14 -5.63 28.81
CA GLU A 79 1.11 -6.07 27.84
C GLU A 79 0.26 -4.88 27.34
N ALA A 80 -0.11 -3.95 28.22
CA ALA A 80 -0.75 -2.69 27.83
C ALA A 80 0.11 -1.89 26.84
N THR A 81 1.42 -1.79 27.09
CA THR A 81 2.35 -1.09 26.20
C THR A 81 2.50 -1.82 24.85
N ARG A 82 2.50 -3.16 24.86
CA ARG A 82 2.58 -3.99 23.66
C ARG A 82 1.33 -3.83 22.79
N SER A 83 0.15 -3.88 23.37
CA SER A 83 -1.12 -3.66 22.64
C SER A 83 -1.18 -2.23 22.07
N ALA A 84 -0.76 -1.22 22.83
CA ALA A 84 -0.68 0.16 22.36
C ALA A 84 0.27 0.31 21.16
N LYS A 85 1.41 -0.39 21.17
CA LYS A 85 2.36 -0.41 20.06
C LYS A 85 1.75 -1.08 18.82
N ALA A 86 1.10 -2.23 18.99
CA ALA A 86 0.45 -2.95 17.90
C ALA A 86 -0.65 -2.11 17.23
N VAL A 87 -1.50 -1.44 18.01
CA VAL A 87 -2.52 -0.52 17.47
C VAL A 87 -1.88 0.63 16.70
N ARG A 88 -0.81 1.23 17.23
CA ARG A 88 -0.11 2.33 16.56
C ARG A 88 0.47 1.90 15.21
N GLU A 89 1.12 0.75 15.16
CA GLU A 89 1.67 0.17 13.91
C GLU A 89 0.57 -0.12 12.89
N ALA A 90 -0.56 -0.70 13.33
CA ALA A 90 -1.72 -0.94 12.47
C ALA A 90 -2.29 0.36 11.89
N VAL A 91 -2.44 1.42 12.70
CA VAL A 91 -2.89 2.73 12.24
C VAL A 91 -1.93 3.35 11.21
N HIS A 92 -0.62 3.26 11.45
CA HIS A 92 0.36 3.76 10.50
C HIS A 92 0.29 3.03 9.15
N LEU A 93 0.10 1.70 9.18
CA LEU A 93 -0.07 0.91 7.97
C LEU A 93 -1.34 1.32 7.19
N LEU A 94 -2.46 1.52 7.89
CA LEU A 94 -3.70 1.98 7.28
C LEU A 94 -3.57 3.36 6.63
N LEU A 95 -2.89 4.30 7.28
CA LEU A 95 -2.64 5.63 6.71
C LEU A 95 -1.73 5.55 5.47
N ALA A 96 -0.71 4.70 5.51
CA ALA A 96 0.16 4.46 4.36
C ALA A 96 -0.64 3.90 3.18
N GLU A 97 -1.49 2.90 3.42
CA GLU A 97 -2.30 2.27 2.38
C GLU A 97 -3.34 3.23 1.82
N ARG A 98 -3.99 4.01 2.69
CA ARG A 98 -4.89 5.08 2.26
C ARG A 98 -4.19 6.03 1.30
N ASN A 99 -2.96 6.45 1.62
CA ASN A 99 -2.20 7.34 0.75
C ASN A 99 -1.84 6.69 -0.58
N ARG A 100 -1.57 5.38 -0.62
CA ARG A 100 -1.35 4.63 -1.87
C ARG A 100 -2.61 4.59 -2.72
N VAL A 101 -3.76 4.21 -2.13
CA VAL A 101 -5.06 4.19 -2.82
C VAL A 101 -5.37 5.55 -3.44
N ASP A 102 -5.07 6.62 -2.73
CA ASP A 102 -5.34 7.96 -3.23
C ASP A 102 -4.43 8.42 -4.35
N LYS A 103 -3.16 8.02 -4.32
CA LYS A 103 -2.26 8.23 -5.45
C LYS A 103 -2.79 7.47 -6.66
N LEU A 104 -3.13 6.19 -6.50
CA LEU A 104 -3.70 5.38 -7.58
C LEU A 104 -4.99 5.99 -8.14
N ARG A 105 -5.90 6.48 -7.28
CA ARG A 105 -7.12 7.18 -7.71
C ARG A 105 -6.80 8.41 -8.54
N LYS A 106 -5.81 9.21 -8.13
CA LYS A 106 -5.36 10.38 -8.87
C LYS A 106 -4.70 10.01 -10.19
N ASP A 107 -3.90 8.95 -10.23
CA ASP A 107 -3.23 8.49 -11.44
C ASP A 107 -4.24 7.95 -12.47
N ILE A 108 -5.25 7.19 -12.02
CA ILE A 108 -6.37 6.74 -12.85
C ILE A 108 -7.16 7.95 -13.39
N ALA A 109 -7.45 8.93 -12.53
CA ALA A 109 -8.18 10.13 -12.93
C ALA A 109 -7.36 11.11 -13.80
N GLY A 110 -6.03 11.10 -13.66
CA GLY A 110 -5.11 12.00 -14.36
C GLY A 110 -4.46 11.43 -15.63
N GLY A 111 -4.59 10.13 -15.86
CA GLY A 111 -3.95 9.43 -16.99
C GLY A 111 -4.66 9.55 -18.33
N VAL A 112 -5.91 10.02 -18.36
CA VAL A 112 -6.65 10.28 -19.60
C VAL A 112 -7.06 11.74 -19.53
N GLY A 113 -6.38 12.62 -20.28
CA GLY A 113 -6.88 13.99 -20.47
C GLY A 113 -8.36 13.93 -20.82
N ALA A 114 -9.16 14.88 -20.34
CA ALA A 114 -10.63 14.83 -20.37
C ALA A 114 -11.28 14.64 -21.77
N GLY A 115 -10.51 14.50 -22.84
CA GLY A 115 -10.97 14.03 -24.14
C GLY A 115 -10.82 12.52 -24.27
N GLN A 116 -11.90 11.84 -24.65
CA GLN A 116 -11.79 10.51 -25.23
C GLN A 116 -10.78 10.53 -26.38
N LEU A 117 -9.83 9.60 -26.36
CA LEU A 117 -8.95 9.37 -27.50
C LEU A 117 -9.79 8.84 -28.67
N ASP A 118 -10.13 9.72 -29.61
CA ASP A 118 -10.80 9.34 -30.86
C ASP A 118 -9.79 8.67 -31.81
N LEU A 119 -9.78 7.35 -31.78
CA LEU A 119 -8.90 6.53 -32.61
C LEU A 119 -9.24 6.62 -34.10
N ASP A 120 -10.48 6.95 -34.46
CA ASP A 120 -10.90 7.07 -35.85
C ASP A 120 -10.38 8.38 -36.45
N SER A 121 -10.56 9.51 -35.75
CA SER A 121 -9.96 10.80 -36.14
C SER A 121 -8.42 10.74 -36.19
N ALA A 122 -7.80 10.03 -35.23
CA ALA A 122 -6.35 9.80 -35.24
C ALA A 122 -5.91 8.97 -36.46
N ARG A 123 -6.67 7.93 -36.82
CA ARG A 123 -6.40 7.09 -38.01
C ARG A 123 -6.48 7.92 -39.29
N ASP A 124 -7.49 8.77 -39.41
CA ASP A 124 -7.67 9.66 -40.57
C ASP A 124 -6.51 10.65 -40.70
N GLU A 125 -6.06 11.23 -39.58
CA GLU A 125 -4.91 12.14 -39.57
C GLU A 125 -3.61 11.44 -39.98
N ILE A 126 -3.36 10.23 -39.49
CA ILE A 126 -2.21 9.42 -39.92
C ILE A 126 -2.30 9.10 -41.42
N GLY A 127 -3.48 8.71 -41.91
CA GLY A 127 -3.72 8.44 -43.33
C GLY A 127 -3.41 9.63 -44.22
N ARG A 128 -3.84 10.83 -43.82
CA ARG A 128 -3.50 12.09 -44.51
C ARG A 128 -2.00 12.33 -44.56
N ARG A 129 -1.30 12.22 -43.43
CA ARG A 129 0.17 12.41 -43.35
C ARG A 129 0.91 11.43 -44.25
N LEU A 130 0.53 10.16 -44.23
CA LEU A 130 1.11 9.13 -45.10
C LEU A 130 0.87 9.42 -46.60
N ALA A 131 -0.32 9.91 -46.96
CA ALA A 131 -0.62 10.30 -48.33
C ALA A 131 0.23 11.50 -48.80
N CYS A 132 0.46 12.48 -47.92
CA CYS A 132 1.39 13.58 -48.20
C CYS A 132 2.81 13.08 -48.43
N LEU A 133 3.30 12.15 -47.59
CA LEU A 133 4.63 11.57 -47.74
C LEU A 133 4.77 10.74 -49.03
N ARG A 134 3.74 9.97 -49.42
CA ARG A 134 3.73 9.23 -50.70
C ARG A 134 3.81 10.17 -51.90
N ARG A 135 3.01 11.25 -51.88
CA ARG A 135 3.06 12.28 -52.92
C ARG A 135 4.44 12.94 -53.01
N ALA A 136 5.05 13.26 -51.87
CA ALA A 136 6.39 13.85 -51.84
C ALA A 136 7.49 12.91 -52.36
N LYS A 137 7.30 11.58 -52.30
CA LYS A 137 8.25 10.58 -52.80
C LYS A 137 8.10 10.25 -54.30
N GLY A 138 7.10 10.81 -54.99
CA GLY A 138 6.95 10.66 -56.45
C GLY A 138 5.95 9.60 -56.93
N GLY A 139 4.88 9.34 -56.16
CA GLY A 139 3.79 8.45 -56.56
C GLY A 139 3.97 7.03 -56.09
#